data_AF-A0AAD9PMC3-F1
#
_entry.id   AF-A0AAD9PMC3-F1
#
_cell.length_a   1.000
_cell.length_b   1.000
_cell.length_c   1.000
_cell.angle_alpha   90.00
_cell.angle_beta   90.00
_cell.angle_gamma   90.00
#
_symmetry.space_group_name_H-M   'P 1'
#
loop_
_entity.id
_entity.type
_entity.pdbx_description
1 polymer ?
#
loop_
_entity_poly.entity_id
_entity_poly.type
_entity_poly.pdbx_seq_one_letter_code
_entity_poly.pdbx_strand_id
1 'polypeptide(L)'
;MSGSIWNPNSWHWEERNYDKWSRTFLESRLKTALSENNEIDLNVYDVKFDGHATVSIRKAKQIVAFDYNITGKWKSSLEIDNDEDTEIKGSFDIQEFSVDSVDDGDYTIQIKVNDDCREHKDKMKTTIEAFKKMLIKMVLEPFPRQLLEYDTEKEKSRAQNTAATDTKTVQVVPREAIKIENQPIKVDLPLVILKWIIKYAAGRRNQ
;
A
#
# COMPACT_ATOMS: atom_id res chain seq x y z
N MET A 1 -19.75 12.67 -9.46
CA MET A 1 -18.32 12.34 -9.58
C MET A 1 -17.89 12.75 -10.97
N SER A 2 -16.98 13.72 -11.08
CA SER A 2 -16.36 14.10 -12.35
C SER A 2 -15.22 13.11 -12.61
N GLY A 3 -14.96 12.74 -13.87
CA GLY A 3 -13.77 11.94 -14.21
C GLY A 3 -12.49 12.71 -13.90
N SER A 4 -11.32 12.09 -14.13
CA SER A 4 -10.03 12.77 -13.93
C SER A 4 -9.93 14.06 -14.76
N ILE A 5 -8.96 14.92 -14.44
CA ILE A 5 -8.73 16.20 -15.13
C ILE A 5 -8.64 16.05 -16.66
N TRP A 6 -8.06 14.94 -17.15
CA TRP A 6 -7.93 14.67 -18.58
C TRP A 6 -9.14 13.90 -19.17
N ASN A 7 -10.05 13.41 -18.31
CA ASN A 7 -11.27 12.68 -18.67
C ASN A 7 -12.53 13.33 -18.05
N PRO A 8 -12.79 14.62 -18.29
CA PRO A 8 -13.84 15.39 -17.59
C PRO A 8 -15.24 14.78 -17.75
N ASN A 9 -15.52 14.16 -18.90
CA ASN A 9 -16.82 13.54 -19.19
C ASN A 9 -16.86 12.02 -18.97
N SER A 10 -15.77 11.41 -18.48
CA SER A 10 -15.67 9.95 -18.31
C SER A 10 -15.99 9.15 -19.59
N TRP A 11 -15.64 9.70 -20.76
CA TRP A 11 -15.87 9.08 -22.07
C TRP A 11 -14.74 8.15 -22.49
N HIS A 12 -13.55 8.35 -21.92
CA HIS A 12 -12.44 7.43 -22.10
C HIS A 12 -12.42 6.41 -20.97
N TRP A 13 -12.09 5.17 -21.30
CA TRP A 13 -11.76 4.17 -20.29
C TRP A 13 -10.57 4.67 -19.49
N GLU A 14 -10.74 4.74 -18.19
CA GLU A 14 -9.69 5.07 -17.25
C GLU A 14 -9.68 4.01 -16.17
N GLU A 15 -8.54 3.35 -16.02
CA GLU A 15 -8.30 2.35 -14.99
C GLU A 15 -7.15 2.82 -14.11
N ARG A 16 -7.33 2.67 -12.80
CA ARG A 16 -6.38 3.11 -11.80
C ARG A 16 -6.01 1.95 -10.93
N ASN A 17 -4.70 1.72 -10.83
CA ASN A 17 -4.15 0.68 -9.97
C ASN A 17 -4.11 1.17 -8.51
N TYR A 18 -4.67 0.35 -7.62
CA TYR A 18 -4.71 0.56 -6.18
C TYR A 18 -4.06 -0.57 -5.38
N ASP A 19 -3.44 -1.55 -6.04
CA ASP A 19 -2.83 -2.72 -5.41
C ASP A 19 -1.91 -2.36 -4.24
N LYS A 20 -0.96 -1.44 -4.47
CA LYS A 20 -0.04 -0.98 -3.40
C LYS A 20 -0.79 -0.41 -2.18
N TRP A 21 -1.83 0.39 -2.42
CA TRP A 21 -2.60 0.98 -1.32
C TRP A 21 -3.42 -0.10 -0.61
N SER A 22 -4.11 -0.95 -1.37
CA SER A 22 -4.96 -2.01 -0.87
C SER A 22 -4.19 -2.98 0.03
N ARG A 23 -2.98 -3.41 -0.37
CA ARG A 23 -2.14 -4.28 0.45
C ARG A 23 -1.77 -3.64 1.79
N THR A 24 -1.29 -2.40 1.78
CA THR A 24 -0.93 -1.67 3.01
C THR A 24 -2.15 -1.42 3.89
N PHE A 25 -3.29 -1.07 3.29
CA PHE A 25 -4.54 -0.82 3.99
C PHE A 25 -5.08 -2.09 4.65
N LEU A 26 -5.18 -3.19 3.91
CA LEU A 26 -5.64 -4.48 4.43
C LEU A 26 -4.70 -5.00 5.52
N GLU A 27 -3.39 -4.91 5.34
CA GLU A 27 -2.42 -5.31 6.36
C GLU A 27 -2.60 -4.52 7.66
N SER A 28 -2.79 -3.19 7.56
CA SER A 28 -3.08 -2.35 8.73
C SER A 28 -4.39 -2.74 9.38
N ARG A 29 -5.45 -2.98 8.59
CA ARG A 29 -6.78 -3.34 9.11
C ARG A 29 -6.79 -4.70 9.79
N LEU A 30 -6.10 -5.68 9.23
CA LEU A 30 -5.92 -7.00 9.83
C LEU A 30 -5.26 -6.90 11.21
N LYS A 31 -4.29 -5.99 11.39
CA LYS A 31 -3.64 -5.77 12.69
C LYS A 31 -4.54 -5.02 13.67
N THR A 32 -5.23 -3.97 13.23
CA THR A 32 -6.04 -3.11 14.11
C THR A 32 -7.37 -3.73 14.53
N ALA A 33 -8.07 -4.42 13.62
CA ALA A 33 -9.38 -5.00 13.91
C ALA A 33 -9.35 -5.98 15.10
N LEU A 34 -8.19 -6.60 15.33
CA LEU A 34 -7.97 -7.53 16.42
C LEU A 34 -7.74 -6.84 17.76
N SER A 35 -7.09 -5.67 17.76
CA SER A 35 -6.84 -4.90 18.98
C SER A 35 -8.10 -4.23 19.53
N GLU A 36 -9.10 -3.95 18.70
CA GLU A 36 -10.32 -3.25 19.12
C GLU A 36 -11.37 -4.15 19.78
N ASN A 37 -11.33 -5.47 19.55
CA ASN A 37 -12.46 -6.33 19.90
C ASN A 37 -12.51 -6.75 21.38
N ASN A 38 -11.44 -6.61 22.18
CA ASN A 38 -11.32 -6.98 23.61
C ASN A 38 -11.76 -8.41 24.04
N GLU A 39 -12.48 -9.17 23.20
CA GLU A 39 -12.94 -10.54 23.46
C GLU A 39 -11.84 -11.56 23.16
N ILE A 40 -10.90 -11.23 22.27
CA ILE A 40 -9.82 -12.13 21.85
C ILE A 40 -8.57 -11.29 21.58
N ASP A 41 -7.53 -11.45 22.41
CA ASP A 41 -6.21 -10.88 22.12
C ASP A 41 -5.56 -11.69 21.00
N LEU A 42 -5.62 -11.18 19.78
CA LEU A 42 -5.14 -11.86 18.59
C LEU A 42 -4.24 -10.90 17.81
N ASN A 43 -3.10 -11.39 17.36
CA ASN A 43 -2.11 -10.59 16.68
C ASN A 43 -1.70 -11.28 15.37
N VAL A 44 -1.85 -10.57 14.26
CA VAL A 44 -1.54 -11.05 12.91
C VAL A 44 -0.20 -10.50 12.42
N TYR A 45 0.61 -11.38 11.86
CA TYR A 45 1.95 -11.07 11.35
C TYR A 45 2.28 -11.93 10.11
N ASP A 46 3.40 -11.62 9.44
CA ASP A 46 3.84 -12.30 8.21
C ASP A 46 2.77 -12.37 7.10
N VAL A 47 2.00 -11.30 6.92
CA VAL A 47 0.92 -11.27 5.91
C VAL A 47 1.50 -11.13 4.51
N LYS A 48 1.03 -11.98 3.59
CA LYS A 48 1.36 -11.96 2.17
C LYS A 48 0.08 -11.82 1.36
N PHE A 49 0.16 -10.99 0.33
CA PHE A 49 -0.91 -10.74 -0.61
C PHE A 49 -0.42 -11.14 -2.00
N ASP A 50 -1.19 -11.99 -2.67
CA ASP A 50 -1.06 -12.27 -4.09
C ASP A 50 -2.34 -11.86 -4.79
N GLY A 51 -2.26 -11.01 -5.81
CA GLY A 51 -3.44 -10.42 -6.42
C GLY A 51 -3.28 -8.95 -6.80
N HIS A 52 -4.41 -8.30 -7.07
CA HIS A 52 -4.46 -6.93 -7.56
C HIS A 52 -5.77 -6.24 -7.17
N ALA A 53 -5.74 -4.90 -7.13
CA ALA A 53 -6.91 -4.06 -6.99
C ALA A 53 -6.85 -2.88 -7.95
N THR A 54 -7.98 -2.61 -8.60
CA THR A 54 -8.17 -1.51 -9.53
C THR A 54 -9.53 -0.85 -9.33
N VAL A 55 -9.61 0.42 -9.71
CA VAL A 55 -10.88 1.11 -9.88
C VAL A 55 -10.88 1.69 -11.29
N SER A 56 -11.95 1.40 -12.04
CA SER A 56 -12.19 1.95 -13.36
C SER A 56 -13.40 2.88 -13.35
N ILE A 57 -13.45 3.83 -14.28
CA ILE A 57 -14.59 4.74 -14.42
C ILE A 57 -15.28 4.47 -15.75
N ARG A 58 -16.59 4.20 -15.69
CA ARG A 58 -17.45 4.03 -16.87
C ARG A 58 -18.78 4.73 -16.68
N LYS A 59 -19.19 5.56 -17.65
CA LYS A 59 -20.46 6.31 -17.62
C LYS A 59 -20.64 7.07 -16.29
N ALA A 60 -19.57 7.73 -15.83
CA ALA A 60 -19.52 8.46 -14.55
C ALA A 60 -19.78 7.62 -13.29
N LYS A 61 -19.63 6.28 -13.38
CA LYS A 61 -19.67 5.36 -12.24
C LYS A 61 -18.30 4.73 -12.03
N GLN A 62 -17.87 4.63 -10.78
CA GLN A 62 -16.73 3.83 -10.39
C GLN A 62 -17.11 2.35 -10.43
N ILE A 63 -16.20 1.52 -10.94
CA ILE A 63 -16.30 0.07 -10.95
C ILE A 63 -15.04 -0.42 -10.25
N VAL A 64 -15.23 -1.07 -9.11
CA VAL A 64 -14.15 -1.71 -8.37
C VAL A 64 -13.90 -3.10 -8.93
N ALA A 65 -12.65 -3.48 -9.06
CA ALA A 65 -12.25 -4.84 -9.38
C ALA A 65 -11.03 -5.20 -8.54
N PHE A 66 -11.15 -6.24 -7.72
CA PHE A 66 -10.03 -6.78 -6.95
C PHE A 66 -10.16 -8.29 -6.85
N ASP A 67 -9.01 -8.93 -6.70
CA ASP A 67 -8.88 -10.36 -6.45
C ASP A 67 -7.59 -10.55 -5.66
N TYR A 68 -7.69 -11.19 -4.49
CA TYR A 68 -6.56 -11.50 -3.63
C TYR A 68 -6.64 -12.91 -3.05
N ASN A 69 -5.49 -13.57 -3.01
CA ASN A 69 -5.18 -14.62 -2.05
C ASN A 69 -4.34 -14.02 -0.92
N ILE A 70 -4.80 -14.17 0.31
CA ILE A 70 -4.17 -13.57 1.50
C ILE A 70 -3.78 -14.67 2.47
N THR A 71 -2.50 -14.78 2.75
CA THR A 71 -1.96 -15.73 3.73
C THR A 71 -1.26 -14.99 4.85
N GLY A 72 -1.29 -15.54 6.06
CA GLY A 72 -0.57 -14.95 7.18
C GLY A 72 -0.49 -15.86 8.38
N LYS A 73 0.20 -15.37 9.41
CA LYS A 73 0.29 -16.03 10.70
C LYS A 73 -0.44 -15.23 11.75
N TRP A 74 -0.88 -15.92 12.78
CA TRP A 74 -1.50 -15.29 13.93
C TRP A 74 -1.01 -15.93 15.23
N LYS A 75 -1.15 -15.17 16.31
CA LYS A 75 -0.91 -15.61 17.67
C LYS A 75 -1.98 -15.03 18.57
N SER A 76 -2.34 -15.73 19.64
CA SER A 76 -3.32 -15.28 20.61
C SER A 76 -2.93 -15.74 22.00
N SER A 77 -3.09 -14.87 22.98
CA SER A 77 -3.03 -15.25 24.39
C SER A 77 -4.40 -15.80 24.78
N LEU A 78 -4.45 -17.02 25.32
CA LEU A 78 -5.65 -17.51 25.99
C LEU A 78 -5.36 -17.57 27.49
N GLU A 79 -6.22 -16.91 28.27
CA GLU A 79 -6.37 -17.24 29.68
C GLU A 79 -6.95 -18.66 29.77
N ILE A 80 -6.09 -19.59 30.15
CA ILE A 80 -6.49 -20.95 30.52
C ILE A 80 -6.64 -20.94 32.04
N ASP A 81 -7.60 -21.71 32.57
CA ASP A 81 -8.13 -21.66 33.93
C ASP A 81 -7.10 -21.95 35.08
N ASN A 82 -5.78 -21.80 34.85
CA ASN A 82 -4.69 -21.95 35.82
C ASN A 82 -3.50 -21.00 35.56
N ASP A 83 -3.73 -19.68 35.56
CA ASP A 83 -2.73 -18.59 35.71
C ASP A 83 -1.51 -18.52 34.74
N GLU A 84 -1.33 -19.45 33.80
CA GLU A 84 -0.29 -19.37 32.75
C GLU A 84 -0.88 -18.96 31.40
N ASP A 85 -0.53 -17.76 30.96
CA ASP A 85 -0.78 -17.25 29.60
C ASP A 85 -0.13 -18.19 28.58
N THR A 86 -0.95 -19.08 27.98
CA THR A 86 -0.47 -19.94 26.90
C THR A 86 -0.66 -19.24 25.57
N GLU A 87 0.46 -18.93 24.90
CA GLU A 87 0.45 -18.33 23.56
C GLU A 87 0.13 -19.40 22.51
N ILE A 88 -1.06 -19.32 21.92
CA ILE A 88 -1.49 -20.18 20.82
C ILE A 88 -1.08 -19.53 19.50
N LYS A 89 -0.52 -20.31 18.58
CA LYS A 89 -0.07 -19.84 17.26
C LYS A 89 -0.74 -20.62 16.14
N GLY A 90 -0.88 -19.96 15.00
CA GLY A 90 -1.45 -20.58 13.82
C GLY A 90 -1.20 -19.80 12.55
N SER A 91 -1.87 -20.23 11.48
CA SER A 91 -1.86 -19.58 10.17
C SER A 91 -3.27 -19.42 9.64
N PHE A 92 -3.49 -18.46 8.77
CA PHE A 92 -4.73 -18.30 8.02
C PHE A 92 -4.45 -18.19 6.52
N ASP A 93 -5.44 -18.61 5.74
CA ASP A 93 -5.45 -18.56 4.28
C ASP A 93 -6.86 -18.13 3.83
N ILE A 94 -6.93 -16.98 3.16
CA ILE A 94 -8.15 -16.43 2.56
C ILE A 94 -7.97 -16.54 1.06
N GLN A 95 -8.80 -17.36 0.44
CA GLN A 95 -8.72 -17.66 -0.99
C GLN A 95 -9.81 -16.90 -1.74
N GLU A 96 -9.46 -16.44 -2.94
CA GLU A 96 -10.39 -15.80 -3.89
C GLU A 96 -11.16 -14.61 -3.28
N PHE A 97 -10.49 -13.81 -2.45
CA PHE A 97 -11.08 -12.58 -1.91
C PHE A 97 -11.26 -11.56 -3.02
N SER A 98 -12.50 -11.44 -3.48
CA SER A 98 -12.92 -10.72 -4.67
C SER A 98 -14.22 -9.95 -4.45
N VAL A 99 -14.62 -9.13 -5.43
CA VAL A 99 -15.91 -8.43 -5.39
C VAL A 99 -17.07 -9.42 -5.27
N ASP A 100 -17.03 -10.51 -6.04
CA ASP A 100 -18.07 -11.54 -6.03
C ASP A 100 -18.16 -12.22 -4.65
N SER A 101 -17.02 -12.55 -4.03
CA SER A 101 -17.01 -13.11 -2.67
C SER A 101 -17.64 -12.19 -1.62
N VAL A 102 -17.53 -10.87 -1.79
CA VAL A 102 -18.13 -9.90 -0.87
C VAL A 102 -19.63 -9.74 -1.12
N ASP A 103 -20.04 -9.68 -2.39
CA ASP A 103 -21.44 -9.51 -2.78
C ASP A 103 -22.29 -10.75 -2.42
N ASP A 104 -21.76 -11.96 -2.65
CA ASP A 104 -22.41 -13.23 -2.30
C ASP A 104 -22.25 -13.58 -0.80
N GLY A 105 -21.28 -12.96 -0.13
CA GLY A 105 -20.94 -13.25 1.26
C GLY A 105 -20.33 -14.65 1.47
N ASP A 106 -19.86 -15.29 0.39
CA ASP A 106 -19.23 -16.60 0.43
C ASP A 106 -17.70 -16.46 0.45
N TYR A 107 -17.10 -16.81 1.59
CA TYR A 107 -15.68 -16.64 1.83
C TYR A 107 -14.98 -17.98 2.13
N THR A 108 -14.00 -18.31 1.30
CA THR A 108 -13.11 -19.46 1.51
C THR A 108 -11.97 -19.07 2.45
N ILE A 109 -12.22 -19.19 3.76
CA ILE A 109 -11.25 -18.87 4.83
C ILE A 109 -10.89 -20.15 5.59
N GLN A 110 -9.60 -20.49 5.59
CA GLN A 110 -9.01 -21.56 6.38
C GLN A 110 -8.15 -20.97 7.50
N ILE A 111 -8.40 -21.39 8.74
CA ILE A 111 -7.58 -21.02 9.89
C ILE A 111 -7.07 -22.32 10.51
N LYS A 112 -5.76 -22.43 10.65
CA LYS A 112 -5.06 -23.57 11.24
C LYS A 112 -4.42 -23.13 12.54
N VAL A 113 -4.42 -24.03 13.51
CA VAL A 113 -3.70 -23.87 14.78
C VAL A 113 -2.57 -24.89 14.82
N ASN A 114 -1.45 -24.52 15.41
CA ASN A 114 -0.36 -25.46 15.65
C ASN A 114 -0.77 -26.47 16.75
N ASP A 115 -0.23 -27.69 16.66
CA ASP A 115 -0.68 -28.87 17.43
C ASP A 115 -0.33 -28.84 18.93
N ASP A 116 0.42 -27.83 19.38
CA ASP A 116 1.01 -27.75 20.72
C ASP A 116 -0.04 -27.56 21.85
N CYS A 117 -1.33 -27.33 21.52
CA CYS A 117 -2.39 -27.03 22.49
C CYS A 117 -3.56 -28.02 22.44
N ARG A 118 -3.28 -29.32 22.34
CA ARG A 118 -4.29 -30.38 22.13
C ARG A 118 -5.35 -30.52 23.24
N GLU A 119 -5.07 -29.98 24.43
CA GLU A 119 -5.94 -30.07 25.62
C GLU A 119 -7.14 -29.10 25.58
N HIS A 120 -7.13 -28.06 24.72
CA HIS A 120 -8.15 -27.00 24.71
C HIS A 120 -8.91 -26.86 23.39
N LYS A 121 -9.20 -27.99 22.72
CA LYS A 121 -9.85 -28.01 21.39
C LYS A 121 -11.15 -27.19 21.28
N ASP A 122 -12.01 -27.23 22.30
CA ASP A 122 -13.30 -26.53 22.27
C ASP A 122 -13.15 -25.01 22.37
N LYS A 123 -12.23 -24.54 23.23
CA LYS A 123 -11.87 -23.11 23.31
C LYS A 123 -11.25 -22.65 21.99
N MET A 124 -10.32 -23.43 21.43
CA MET A 124 -9.68 -23.13 20.14
C MET A 124 -10.68 -23.02 18.99
N LYS A 125 -11.66 -23.94 18.90
CA LYS A 125 -12.69 -23.89 17.86
C LYS A 125 -13.52 -22.61 17.96
N THR A 126 -13.91 -22.22 19.16
CA THR A 126 -14.63 -20.97 19.42
C THR A 126 -13.79 -19.75 19.00
N THR A 127 -12.51 -19.73 19.35
CA THR A 127 -11.58 -18.67 18.94
C THR A 127 -11.44 -18.57 17.42
N ILE A 128 -11.35 -19.71 16.72
CA ILE A 128 -11.27 -19.74 15.25
C ILE A 128 -12.54 -19.18 14.61
N GLU A 129 -13.71 -19.58 15.10
CA GLU A 129 -15.00 -19.11 14.57
C GLU A 129 -15.17 -17.60 14.78
N ALA A 130 -14.80 -17.12 15.97
CA ALA A 130 -14.82 -15.70 16.28
C ALA A 130 -13.82 -14.91 15.43
N PHE A 131 -12.60 -15.42 15.24
CA PHE A 131 -11.61 -14.80 14.36
C PHE A 131 -12.10 -14.72 12.91
N LYS A 132 -12.68 -15.80 12.37
CA LYS A 132 -13.27 -15.81 11.02
C LYS A 132 -14.38 -14.77 10.88
N LYS A 133 -15.30 -14.71 11.84
CA LYS A 133 -16.40 -13.72 11.84
C LYS A 133 -15.87 -12.29 11.88
N MET A 134 -14.86 -12.04 12.71
CA MET A 134 -14.25 -10.73 12.85
C MET A 134 -13.52 -10.30 11.58
N LEU A 135 -12.75 -11.19 10.93
CA LEU A 135 -12.11 -10.93 9.64
C LEU A 135 -13.13 -10.48 8.59
N ILE A 136 -14.22 -11.23 8.46
CA ILE A 136 -15.28 -10.93 7.49
C ILE A 136 -15.89 -9.55 7.78
N LYS A 137 -16.37 -9.32 9.01
CA LYS A 137 -17.15 -8.13 9.36
C LYS A 137 -16.33 -6.84 9.43
N MET A 138 -15.10 -6.91 9.93
CA MET A 138 -14.28 -5.72 10.19
C MET A 138 -13.32 -5.41 9.04
N VAL A 139 -12.94 -6.40 8.24
CA VAL A 139 -11.89 -6.25 7.22
C VAL A 139 -12.43 -6.48 5.81
N LEU A 140 -13.03 -7.65 5.53
CA LEU A 140 -13.36 -8.06 4.17
C LEU A 140 -14.61 -7.34 3.62
N GLU A 141 -15.74 -7.39 4.33
CA GLU A 141 -16.99 -6.74 3.93
C GLU A 141 -16.87 -5.23 3.66
N PRO A 142 -16.20 -4.42 4.51
CA PRO A 142 -16.14 -2.98 4.28
C PRO A 142 -15.13 -2.56 3.19
N PHE A 143 -14.25 -3.46 2.75
CA PHE A 143 -13.13 -3.12 1.87
C PHE A 143 -13.52 -2.52 0.51
N PRO A 144 -14.51 -3.05 -0.24
CA PRO A 144 -14.87 -2.48 -1.54
C PRO A 144 -15.32 -1.02 -1.43
N ARG A 145 -16.13 -0.71 -0.41
CA ARG A 145 -16.58 0.65 -0.12
C ARG A 145 -15.40 1.56 0.24
N GLN A 146 -14.50 1.10 1.10
CA GLN A 146 -13.32 1.86 1.51
C GLN A 146 -12.37 2.16 0.34
N LEU A 147 -12.24 1.23 -0.61
CA LEU A 147 -11.47 1.43 -1.83
C LEU A 147 -12.10 2.50 -2.74
N LEU A 148 -13.42 2.52 -2.89
CA LEU A 148 -14.14 3.54 -3.66
C LEU A 148 -14.05 4.94 -3.01
N GLU A 149 -14.16 4.99 -1.68
CA GLU A 149 -13.96 6.22 -0.90
C GLU A 149 -12.54 6.77 -1.10
N TYR A 150 -11.53 5.89 -1.02
CA TYR A 150 -10.14 6.26 -1.24
C TYR A 150 -9.87 6.78 -2.66
N ASP A 151 -10.40 6.13 -3.69
CA ASP A 151 -10.29 6.63 -5.08
C ASP A 151 -10.89 8.04 -5.19
N THR A 152 -12.07 8.26 -4.59
CA THR A 152 -12.75 9.56 -4.61
C THR A 152 -11.91 10.65 -3.94
N GLU A 153 -11.30 10.37 -2.79
CA GLU A 153 -10.46 11.31 -2.06
C GLU A 153 -9.15 11.61 -2.81
N LYS A 154 -8.53 10.58 -3.39
CA LYS A 154 -7.32 10.74 -4.20
C LYS A 154 -7.57 11.63 -5.42
N GLU A 155 -8.72 11.52 -6.07
CA GLU A 155 -9.06 12.40 -7.19
C GLU A 155 -9.35 13.84 -6.77
N LYS A 156 -10.03 14.05 -5.63
CA LYS A 156 -10.22 15.41 -5.08
C LYS A 156 -8.87 16.09 -4.81
N SER A 157 -7.91 15.37 -4.22
CA SER A 157 -6.57 15.92 -3.96
C SER A 157 -5.79 16.22 -5.24
N ARG A 158 -5.90 15.38 -6.28
CA ARG A 158 -5.31 15.64 -7.61
C ARG A 158 -5.90 16.89 -8.27
N ALA A 159 -7.23 17.08 -8.19
CA ALA A 159 -7.91 18.26 -8.70
C ALA A 159 -7.43 19.55 -8.01
N GLN A 160 -7.33 19.53 -6.68
CA GLN A 160 -6.87 20.69 -5.89
C GLN A 160 -5.42 21.06 -6.17
N ASN A 161 -4.51 20.07 -6.27
CA ASN A 161 -3.09 20.31 -6.54
C ASN A 161 -2.87 20.95 -7.92
N THR A 162 -3.69 20.59 -8.91
CA THR A 162 -3.60 21.15 -10.26
C THR A 162 -4.09 22.60 -10.28
N ALA A 163 -5.22 22.91 -9.62
CA ALA A 163 -5.74 24.27 -9.47
C ALA A 163 -4.79 25.21 -8.70
N ALA A 164 -4.07 24.69 -7.70
CA ALA A 164 -3.07 25.47 -6.96
C ALA A 164 -1.83 25.79 -7.80
N THR A 165 -1.52 24.96 -8.80
CA THR A 165 -0.39 25.17 -9.72
C THR A 165 -0.71 26.23 -10.77
N ASP A 166 -1.96 26.29 -11.24
CA ASP A 166 -2.43 27.32 -12.19
C ASP A 166 -2.62 28.70 -11.55
N THR A 167 -2.75 28.78 -10.21
CA THR A 167 -2.91 30.06 -9.49
C THR A 167 -1.57 30.75 -9.16
N LYS A 168 -0.42 30.09 -9.39
CA LYS A 168 0.88 30.78 -9.35
C LYS A 168 1.13 31.47 -10.68
N THR A 169 0.64 32.71 -10.80
CA THR A 169 1.01 33.62 -11.88
C THR A 169 2.53 33.68 -11.96
N VAL A 170 3.10 33.16 -13.05
CA VAL A 170 4.49 33.40 -13.43
C VAL A 170 4.63 34.92 -13.59
N GLN A 171 5.27 35.58 -12.63
CA GLN A 171 5.76 36.93 -12.86
C GLN A 171 6.88 36.81 -13.88
N VAL A 172 6.55 37.11 -15.15
CA VAL A 172 7.55 37.30 -16.20
C VAL A 172 8.32 38.55 -15.84
N VAL A 173 9.45 38.37 -15.16
CA VAL A 173 10.43 39.45 -14.96
C VAL A 173 11.03 39.76 -16.34
N PRO A 174 11.02 41.01 -16.81
CA PRO A 174 11.64 41.36 -18.09
C PRO A 174 13.14 41.02 -18.06
N ARG A 175 13.65 40.39 -19.12
CA ARG A 175 15.08 40.12 -19.30
C ARG A 175 15.83 41.44 -19.45
N GLU A 176 16.49 41.91 -18.39
CA GLU A 176 17.59 42.86 -18.54
C GLU A 176 18.84 42.12 -19.03
N ALA A 177 19.51 42.72 -20.01
CA ALA A 177 20.69 42.16 -20.65
C ALA A 177 21.87 42.13 -19.67
N ILE A 178 22.29 40.93 -19.26
CA ILE A 178 23.50 40.72 -18.44
C ILE A 178 24.72 40.98 -19.33
N LYS A 179 25.46 42.06 -19.06
CA LYS A 179 26.83 42.24 -19.59
C LYS A 179 27.76 41.27 -18.86
N ILE A 180 28.31 40.31 -19.59
CA ILE A 180 29.31 39.37 -19.08
C ILE A 180 30.68 40.05 -19.20
N GLU A 181 31.26 40.45 -18.07
CA GLU A 181 32.64 40.91 -18.00
C GLU A 181 33.55 39.69 -17.75
N ASN A 182 34.40 39.37 -18.74
CA ASN A 182 35.32 38.23 -18.66
C ASN A 182 36.52 38.57 -17.77
N GLN A 183 36.55 38.03 -16.55
CA GLN A 183 37.75 37.95 -15.72
C GLN A 183 38.39 36.56 -15.84
N PRO A 184 39.73 36.45 -16.01
CA PRO A 184 40.37 35.15 -16.17
C PRO A 184 40.33 34.35 -14.86
N ILE A 185 39.83 33.12 -14.95
CA ILE A 185 39.78 32.16 -13.85
C ILE A 185 41.22 31.70 -13.55
N LYS A 186 41.75 32.09 -12.38
CA LYS A 186 42.99 31.51 -11.85
C LYS A 186 42.68 30.13 -11.27
N VAL A 187 43.16 29.08 -11.92
CA VAL A 187 43.10 27.70 -11.43
C VAL A 187 44.41 27.41 -10.70
N ASP A 188 44.35 27.31 -9.37
CA ASP A 188 45.49 26.89 -8.56
C ASP A 188 45.37 25.38 -8.31
N LEU A 189 46.12 24.59 -9.08
CA LEU A 189 46.10 23.14 -9.03
C LEU A 189 47.34 22.62 -8.29
N PRO A 190 47.19 21.76 -7.27
CA PRO A 190 48.33 21.19 -6.55
C PRO A 190 49.25 20.41 -7.49
N LEU A 191 50.57 20.53 -7.28
CA LEU A 191 51.66 19.95 -8.11
C LEU A 191 51.49 18.47 -8.48
N VAL A 192 50.79 17.69 -7.64
CA VAL A 192 50.49 16.28 -7.86
C VAL A 192 49.57 16.09 -9.08
N ILE A 193 48.58 16.96 -9.27
CA ILE A 193 47.62 16.90 -10.38
C ILE A 193 48.30 17.33 -11.69
N LEU A 194 49.18 18.33 -11.64
CA LEU A 194 49.96 18.76 -12.82
C LEU A 194 50.87 17.65 -13.34
N LYS A 195 51.55 16.92 -12.44
CA LYS A 195 52.39 15.76 -12.81
C LYS A 195 51.57 14.62 -13.43
N TRP A 196 50.35 14.39 -12.96
CA TRP A 196 49.46 13.36 -13.51
C TRP A 196 48.98 13.72 -14.91
N ILE A 197 48.59 14.98 -15.15
CA ILE A 197 48.16 15.47 -16.47
C ILE A 197 49.29 15.41 -17.50
N ILE A 198 50.50 15.82 -17.14
CA ILE A 198 51.67 15.77 -18.05
C ILE A 198 51.99 14.31 -18.44
N LYS A 199 51.93 13.38 -17.48
CA LYS A 199 52.17 11.96 -17.73
C LYS A 199 51.08 11.34 -18.62
N TYR A 200 49.83 11.75 -18.44
CA TYR A 200 48.70 11.30 -19.24
C TYR A 200 48.74 11.83 -20.69
N ALA A 201 49.18 13.08 -20.89
CA ALA A 201 49.32 13.68 -22.21
C ALA A 201 50.51 13.12 -23.01
N ALA A 202 51.59 12.69 -22.35
CA ALA A 202 52.76 12.10 -23.00
C ALA A 202 52.50 10.65 -23.50
N GLY A 203 51.55 9.93 -22.92
CA GLY A 203 51.24 8.53 -23.26
C GLY A 203 50.35 8.34 -24.50
N ARG A 204 49.76 9.41 -25.06
CA ARG A 204 48.87 9.35 -26.24
C ARG A 204 49.54 9.65 -27.58
N ARG A 205 50.87 9.67 -27.64
CA ARG A 205 51.59 10.02 -28.89
C ARG A 205 52.27 8.83 -29.59
N ASN A 206 51.97 7.60 -29.20
CA ASN A 206 52.36 6.37 -29.91
C ASN A 206 51.24 5.31 -29.79
N GLN A 207 50.17 5.49 -30.56
CA GLN A 207 49.28 4.44 -31.08
C GLN A 207 48.47 5.04 -32.24
#